data_AF-A0A0M9CED4-F1
#
_entry.id   AF-A0A0M9CED4-F1
#
_cell.length_a   1.000
_cell.length_b   1.000
_cell.length_c   1.000
_cell.angle_alpha   90.00
_cell.angle_beta   90.00
_cell.angle_gamma   90.00
#
_symmetry.space_group_name_H-M   'P 1'
#
loop_
_entity.id
_entity.type
_entity.pdbx_description
1 polymer ?
#
loop_
_entity_poly.entity_id
_entity_poly.type
_entity_poly.pdbx_seq_one_letter_code
_entity_poly.pdbx_strand_id
1 'polypeptide(L)'
;MQNNEINSIYNEIFKTFPEVIIEDHIKKLIELDYFLPYNSTFFCLTNTVNKNFEFVSKNFNACTGLSRDKMIANGMDYYWSLIHPDDIELWLKSLQNLMAFTMKELNDDQRKRMNYTWNYRIKNEKGNYVNIIQNTTPLQFDENNKPIIGMAHYTVLNSETFMDICATAKILNDNNEYETLYYENMSSANLLDVISNRERDIIRLIITKNTSEEIANKLNISVHTVNTHRRNILKKLNIDSTFELVNYFKNNPKLV
;
A
#
# COMPACT_ATOMS: atom_id res chain seq x y z
N MET A 1 0.90 20.49 9.10
CA MET A 1 1.78 19.72 10.01
C MET A 1 2.13 18.35 9.43
N GLN A 2 1.21 17.60 8.81
CA GLN A 2 1.47 16.26 8.23
C GLN A 2 2.50 16.20 7.09
N ASN A 3 2.52 17.16 6.14
CA ASN A 3 3.48 17.11 5.02
C ASN A 3 4.96 17.13 5.46
N ASN A 4 5.30 17.79 6.57
CA ASN A 4 6.68 17.85 7.05
C ASN A 4 7.17 16.48 7.58
N GLU A 5 6.25 15.68 8.12
CA GLU A 5 6.54 14.37 8.69
C GLU A 5 6.74 13.31 7.59
N ILE A 6 5.85 13.28 6.58
CA ILE A 6 6.01 12.45 5.38
C ILE A 6 7.35 12.77 4.70
N ASN A 7 7.66 14.06 4.57
CA ASN A 7 8.91 14.52 3.95
C ASN A 7 10.16 14.03 4.69
N SER A 8 10.14 14.03 6.03
CA SER A 8 11.27 13.59 6.85
C SER A 8 11.49 12.08 6.72
N ILE A 9 10.43 11.28 6.88
CA ILE A 9 10.50 9.82 6.80
C ILE A 9 10.90 9.39 5.39
N TYR A 10 10.29 9.95 4.36
CA TYR A 10 10.63 9.63 2.97
C TYR A 10 12.08 9.99 2.63
N ASN A 11 12.57 11.15 3.09
CA ASN A 11 13.98 11.53 2.95
C ASN A 11 14.91 10.54 3.62
N GLU A 12 14.60 10.10 4.83
CA GLU A 12 15.39 9.09 5.53
C GLU A 12 15.43 7.78 4.73
N ILE A 13 14.30 7.39 4.15
CA ILE A 13 14.20 6.22 3.28
C ILE A 13 15.03 6.38 1.99
N PHE A 14 15.14 7.58 1.39
CA PHE A 14 15.69 7.77 0.03
C PHE A 14 16.90 8.74 -0.11
N LYS A 15 17.59 9.08 0.96
CA LYS A 15 18.75 9.99 0.93
C LYS A 15 19.91 9.50 0.06
N THR A 16 20.14 10.10 -1.13
CA THR A 16 21.40 9.96 -1.90
C THR A 16 21.60 11.04 -2.99
N PHE A 17 22.82 11.14 -3.55
CA PHE A 17 23.21 11.89 -4.78
C PHE A 17 23.77 10.85 -5.78
N PRO A 18 23.45 10.89 -7.09
CA PRO A 18 24.21 11.69 -8.07
C PRO A 18 23.37 12.20 -9.29
N GLU A 19 24.04 12.76 -10.31
CA GLU A 19 23.48 13.21 -11.60
C GLU A 19 22.66 12.10 -12.30
N VAL A 20 21.45 12.47 -12.71
CA VAL A 20 20.44 11.54 -13.24
C VAL A 20 20.45 11.57 -14.77
N ILE A 21 20.81 10.44 -15.40
CA ILE A 21 20.84 10.31 -16.87
C ILE A 21 19.59 9.55 -17.33
N ILE A 22 18.50 10.25 -17.65
CA ILE A 22 17.19 9.63 -17.99
C ILE A 22 16.56 10.10 -19.30
N GLU A 23 17.24 10.97 -20.06
CA GLU A 23 16.65 11.61 -21.25
C GLU A 23 16.10 10.61 -22.27
N ASP A 24 16.82 9.52 -22.53
CA ASP A 24 16.40 8.53 -23.52
C ASP A 24 15.21 7.69 -23.06
N HIS A 25 15.14 7.37 -21.76
CA HIS A 25 13.96 6.74 -21.17
C HIS A 25 12.74 7.68 -21.26
N ILE A 26 12.91 8.96 -20.94
CA ILE A 26 11.83 9.95 -21.04
C ILE A 26 11.32 10.05 -22.49
N LYS A 27 12.21 10.15 -23.49
CA LYS A 27 11.81 10.19 -24.90
C LYS A 27 10.98 8.98 -25.29
N LYS A 28 11.39 7.77 -24.87
CA LYS A 28 10.64 6.54 -25.15
C LYS A 28 9.28 6.50 -24.44
N LEU A 29 9.21 6.99 -23.20
CA LEU A 29 7.97 7.08 -22.44
C LEU A 29 7.00 8.11 -23.05
N ILE A 30 7.49 9.24 -23.56
CA ILE A 30 6.68 10.21 -24.30
C ILE A 30 6.09 9.57 -25.57
N GLU A 31 6.91 8.85 -26.34
CA GLU A 31 6.45 8.11 -27.52
C GLU A 31 5.38 7.07 -27.15
N LEU A 32 5.63 6.27 -26.11
CA LEU A 32 4.67 5.28 -25.61
C LEU A 32 3.35 5.91 -25.16
N ASP A 33 3.42 7.01 -24.40
CA ASP A 33 2.25 7.73 -23.92
C ASP A 33 1.42 8.32 -25.06
N TYR A 34 2.05 8.72 -26.18
CA TYR A 34 1.32 9.14 -27.37
C TYR A 34 0.42 8.02 -27.93
N PHE A 35 0.95 6.80 -28.03
CA PHE A 35 0.23 5.66 -28.61
C PHE A 35 -0.75 4.96 -27.66
N LEU A 36 -0.56 5.06 -26.35
CA LEU A 36 -1.46 4.40 -25.40
C LEU A 36 -2.85 5.07 -25.37
N PRO A 37 -3.94 4.28 -25.37
CA PRO A 37 -5.28 4.81 -25.23
C PRO A 37 -5.54 5.29 -23.80
N TYR A 38 -6.55 6.15 -23.64
CA TYR A 38 -7.09 6.47 -22.33
C TYR A 38 -7.67 5.21 -21.68
N ASN A 39 -7.22 4.89 -20.47
CA ASN A 39 -7.66 3.73 -19.69
C ASN A 39 -7.57 4.05 -18.20
N SER A 40 -7.85 3.07 -17.33
CA SER A 40 -7.82 3.21 -15.87
C SER A 40 -6.42 3.08 -15.26
N THR A 41 -5.37 3.28 -16.05
CA THR A 41 -3.98 3.20 -15.59
C THR A 41 -3.14 4.36 -16.11
N PHE A 42 -2.16 4.77 -15.33
CA PHE A 42 -1.17 5.77 -15.72
C PHE A 42 0.22 5.34 -15.24
N PHE A 43 1.26 5.99 -15.73
CA PHE A 43 2.62 5.69 -15.30
C PHE A 43 3.42 6.96 -15.11
N CYS A 44 4.37 6.92 -14.19
CA CYS A 44 5.26 8.02 -13.87
C CYS A 44 6.70 7.53 -13.78
N LEU A 45 7.63 8.40 -14.17
CA LEU A 45 9.04 8.26 -13.84
C LEU A 45 9.30 9.05 -12.56
N THR A 46 9.60 8.33 -11.50
CA THR A 46 9.63 8.86 -10.12
C THR A 46 11.08 9.01 -9.70
N ASN A 47 11.50 10.21 -9.30
CA ASN A 47 12.84 10.46 -8.76
C ASN A 47 12.72 10.72 -7.26
N THR A 48 13.18 9.75 -6.47
CA THR A 48 13.00 9.74 -5.02
C THR A 48 13.95 10.68 -4.29
N VAL A 49 15.07 11.04 -4.94
CA VAL A 49 16.06 12.00 -4.43
C VAL A 49 15.51 13.41 -4.45
N ASN A 50 14.95 13.82 -5.60
CA ASN A 50 14.44 15.17 -5.82
C ASN A 50 12.96 15.33 -5.45
N LYS A 51 12.29 14.25 -5.06
CA LYS A 51 10.85 14.21 -4.73
C LYS A 51 9.96 14.77 -5.84
N ASN A 52 10.35 14.54 -7.08
CA ASN A 52 9.61 15.01 -8.26
C ASN A 52 9.27 13.84 -9.18
N PHE A 53 8.48 14.16 -10.20
CA PHE A 53 8.17 13.26 -11.29
C PHE A 53 8.87 13.76 -12.54
N GLU A 54 9.82 12.98 -13.02
CA GLU A 54 10.56 13.26 -14.27
C GLU A 54 9.65 13.09 -15.49
N PHE A 55 8.61 12.27 -15.35
CA PHE A 55 7.55 12.10 -16.33
C PHE A 55 6.26 11.68 -15.64
N VAL A 56 5.13 12.20 -16.13
CA VAL A 56 3.77 11.75 -15.78
C VAL A 56 3.02 11.51 -17.09
N SER A 57 2.39 10.36 -17.25
CA SER A 57 1.65 10.02 -18.46
C SER A 57 0.32 10.79 -18.56
N LYS A 58 -0.19 11.00 -19.78
CA LYS A 58 -1.44 11.75 -20.03
C LYS A 58 -2.65 11.12 -19.33
N ASN A 59 -2.61 9.81 -19.12
CA ASN A 59 -3.69 9.08 -18.46
C ASN A 59 -3.85 9.43 -16.99
N PHE A 60 -2.88 10.09 -16.33
CA PHE A 60 -3.07 10.56 -14.96
C PHE A 60 -4.32 11.44 -14.84
N ASN A 61 -4.49 12.38 -15.77
CA ASN A 61 -5.67 13.24 -15.83
C ASN A 61 -6.93 12.43 -16.15
N ALA A 62 -6.87 11.50 -17.12
CA ALA A 62 -8.02 10.68 -17.48
C ALA A 62 -8.50 9.76 -16.32
N CYS A 63 -7.58 9.23 -15.53
CA CYS A 63 -7.89 8.31 -14.42
C CYS A 63 -8.44 9.03 -13.19
N THR A 64 -7.97 10.25 -12.92
CA THR A 64 -8.19 10.92 -11.63
C THR A 64 -8.94 12.26 -11.74
N GLY A 65 -9.06 12.82 -12.94
CA GLY A 65 -9.48 14.20 -13.19
C GLY A 65 -8.44 15.25 -12.80
N LEU A 66 -7.36 14.88 -12.11
CA LEU A 66 -6.39 15.83 -11.58
C LEU A 66 -5.47 16.37 -12.68
N SER A 67 -4.97 17.59 -12.48
CA SER A 67 -4.06 18.23 -13.44
C SER A 67 -2.68 17.55 -13.41
N ARG A 68 -2.28 17.01 -14.57
CA ARG A 68 -0.93 16.50 -14.82
C ARG A 68 0.14 17.57 -14.57
N ASP A 69 -0.10 18.79 -15.03
CA ASP A 69 0.87 19.88 -14.90
C ASP A 69 1.09 20.26 -13.43
N LYS A 70 0.03 20.23 -12.60
CA LYS A 70 0.17 20.41 -11.15
C LYS A 70 1.01 19.30 -10.51
N MET A 71 0.83 18.05 -10.94
CA MET A 71 1.61 16.91 -10.44
C MET A 71 3.10 17.04 -10.79
N ILE A 72 3.41 17.49 -12.01
CA ILE A 72 4.81 17.73 -12.43
C ILE A 72 5.40 18.92 -11.65
N ALA A 73 4.69 20.06 -11.61
CA ALA A 73 5.21 21.30 -11.02
C ALA A 73 5.44 21.22 -9.50
N ASN A 74 4.60 20.48 -8.78
CA ASN A 74 4.64 20.40 -7.31
C ASN A 74 5.17 19.05 -6.80
N GLY A 75 5.51 18.13 -7.71
CA GLY A 75 6.13 16.86 -7.39
C GLY A 75 5.33 15.97 -6.43
N MET A 76 6.07 15.23 -5.61
CA MET A 76 5.49 14.26 -4.68
C MET A 76 4.74 14.90 -3.53
N ASP A 77 5.10 16.11 -3.08
CA ASP A 77 4.41 16.81 -2.00
C ASP A 77 2.93 17.06 -2.32
N TYR A 78 2.66 17.45 -3.57
CA TYR A 78 1.28 17.55 -4.05
C TYR A 78 0.61 16.19 -4.08
N TYR A 79 1.28 15.16 -4.62
CA TYR A 79 0.69 13.83 -4.74
C TYR A 79 0.37 13.21 -3.37
N TRP A 80 1.28 13.32 -2.39
CA TRP A 80 1.06 12.85 -1.02
C TRP A 80 -0.06 13.60 -0.30
N SER A 81 -0.26 14.89 -0.61
CA SER A 81 -1.38 15.66 -0.05
C SER A 81 -2.77 15.13 -0.46
N LEU A 82 -2.82 14.30 -1.50
CA LEU A 82 -4.04 13.65 -1.96
C LEU A 82 -4.33 12.33 -1.23
N ILE A 83 -3.34 11.74 -0.54
CA ILE A 83 -3.49 10.44 0.12
C ILE A 83 -4.53 10.53 1.24
N HIS A 84 -5.34 9.49 1.39
CA HIS A 84 -6.30 9.41 2.50
C HIS A 84 -5.56 9.45 3.84
N PRO A 85 -5.94 10.32 4.80
CA PRO A 85 -5.24 10.47 6.07
C PRO A 85 -4.99 9.15 6.81
N ASP A 86 -6.01 8.29 6.88
CA ASP A 86 -5.93 6.98 7.55
C ASP A 86 -4.94 6.00 6.90
N ASP A 87 -4.57 6.21 5.62
CA ASP A 87 -3.66 5.32 4.91
C ASP A 87 -2.19 5.71 5.13
N ILE A 88 -1.92 6.98 5.49
CA ILE A 88 -0.56 7.55 5.48
C ILE A 88 0.38 6.77 6.41
N GLU A 89 -0.02 6.54 7.66
CA GLU A 89 0.84 5.87 8.64
C GLU A 89 1.13 4.42 8.25
N LEU A 90 0.08 3.69 7.85
CA LEU A 90 0.18 2.29 7.41
C LEU A 90 1.07 2.17 6.17
N TRP A 91 0.84 3.05 5.19
CA TRP A 91 1.61 3.09 3.95
C TRP A 91 3.08 3.41 4.20
N LEU A 92 3.40 4.44 4.99
CA LEU A 92 4.78 4.80 5.32
C LEU A 92 5.52 3.66 6.02
N LYS A 93 4.88 3.02 7.00
CA LYS A 93 5.45 1.87 7.70
C LYS A 93 5.67 0.69 6.75
N SER A 94 4.75 0.42 5.83
CA SER A 94 4.94 -0.61 4.80
C SER A 94 6.13 -0.32 3.89
N LEU A 95 6.32 0.94 3.48
CA LEU A 95 7.45 1.34 2.63
C LEU A 95 8.78 1.20 3.37
N GLN A 96 8.81 1.57 4.65
CA GLN A 96 9.99 1.42 5.50
C GLN A 96 10.39 -0.07 5.65
N ASN A 97 9.41 -0.94 5.94
CA ASN A 97 9.65 -2.37 6.09
C ASN A 97 10.11 -3.02 4.77
N LEU A 98 9.45 -2.66 3.65
CA LEU A 98 9.81 -3.12 2.31
C LEU A 98 11.23 -2.68 1.92
N MET A 99 11.62 -1.44 2.24
CA MET A 99 12.97 -0.95 1.97
C MET A 99 14.00 -1.65 2.87
N ALA A 100 13.69 -1.87 4.14
CA ALA A 100 14.56 -2.61 5.05
C ALA A 100 14.80 -4.05 4.56
N PHE A 101 13.75 -4.75 4.12
CA PHE A 101 13.87 -6.05 3.46
C PHE A 101 14.77 -5.98 2.22
N THR A 102 14.50 -5.01 1.34
CA THR A 102 15.25 -4.84 0.08
C THR A 102 16.75 -4.65 0.30
N MET A 103 17.12 -3.79 1.26
CA MET A 103 18.52 -3.45 1.49
C MET A 103 19.26 -4.53 2.28
N LYS A 104 18.55 -5.31 3.10
CA LYS A 104 19.16 -6.31 3.99
C LYS A 104 19.21 -7.71 3.38
N GLU A 105 18.14 -8.13 2.72
CA GLU A 105 17.94 -9.53 2.32
C GLU A 105 18.26 -9.78 0.83
N LEU A 106 18.28 -8.72 0.00
CA LEU A 106 18.54 -8.84 -1.45
C LEU A 106 19.95 -8.37 -1.82
N ASN A 107 20.58 -9.10 -2.73
CA ASN A 107 21.82 -8.69 -3.38
C ASN A 107 21.57 -7.72 -4.56
N ASP A 108 22.63 -7.12 -5.08
CA ASP A 108 22.56 -6.06 -6.09
C ASP A 108 21.92 -6.52 -7.41
N ASP A 109 22.14 -7.76 -7.84
CA ASP A 109 21.55 -8.28 -9.07
C ASP A 109 20.08 -8.68 -8.90
N GLN A 110 19.68 -9.10 -7.70
CA GLN A 110 18.27 -9.27 -7.37
C GLN A 110 17.54 -7.93 -7.40
N ARG A 111 18.11 -6.89 -6.78
CA ARG A 111 17.49 -5.53 -6.72
C ARG A 111 17.17 -4.97 -8.11
N LYS A 112 18.03 -5.20 -9.10
CA LYS A 112 17.81 -4.79 -10.52
C LYS A 112 16.63 -5.49 -11.19
N ARG A 113 16.19 -6.64 -10.67
CA ARG A 113 15.10 -7.47 -11.21
C ARG A 113 13.83 -7.44 -10.38
N MET A 114 13.78 -6.54 -9.37
CA MET A 114 12.62 -6.43 -8.50
C MET A 114 11.51 -5.60 -9.12
N ASN A 115 10.27 -6.01 -8.81
CA ASN A 115 9.08 -5.20 -8.92
C ASN A 115 8.45 -5.06 -7.53
N TYR A 116 8.19 -3.83 -7.13
CA TYR A 116 7.60 -3.51 -5.85
C TYR A 116 6.16 -3.07 -6.02
N THR A 117 5.25 -3.63 -5.24
CA THR A 117 3.84 -3.24 -5.28
C THR A 117 3.39 -2.73 -3.92
N TRP A 118 2.65 -1.63 -3.89
CA TRP A 118 1.93 -1.17 -2.71
C TRP A 118 0.64 -0.45 -3.10
N ASN A 119 -0.27 -0.27 -2.15
CA ASN A 119 -1.55 0.38 -2.40
C ASN A 119 -1.94 1.38 -1.30
N TYR A 120 -2.76 2.34 -1.68
CA TYR A 120 -3.32 3.41 -0.83
C TYR A 120 -4.47 4.10 -1.58
N ARG A 121 -5.22 4.96 -0.90
CA ARG A 121 -6.28 5.77 -1.51
C ARG A 121 -5.82 7.19 -1.77
N ILE A 122 -6.25 7.79 -2.89
CA ILE A 122 -6.06 9.22 -3.18
C ILE A 122 -7.38 9.92 -3.47
N LYS A 123 -7.46 11.21 -3.17
CA LYS A 123 -8.60 12.08 -3.49
C LYS A 123 -8.54 12.50 -4.96
N ASN A 124 -9.59 12.19 -5.72
CA ASN A 124 -9.73 12.59 -7.12
C ASN A 124 -10.30 14.02 -7.25
N GLU A 125 -10.42 14.55 -8.47
CA GLU A 125 -10.93 15.90 -8.72
C GLU A 125 -12.36 16.13 -8.19
N LYS A 126 -13.18 15.08 -8.19
CA LYS A 126 -14.57 15.11 -7.67
C LYS A 126 -14.64 15.07 -6.14
N GLY A 127 -13.50 14.92 -5.47
CA GLY A 127 -13.39 14.84 -4.02
C GLY A 127 -13.61 13.45 -3.43
N ASN A 128 -13.78 12.43 -4.27
CA ASN A 128 -13.93 11.03 -3.83
C ASN A 128 -12.56 10.36 -3.69
N TYR A 129 -12.42 9.46 -2.73
CA TYR A 129 -11.22 8.64 -2.58
C TYR A 129 -11.30 7.42 -3.48
N VAL A 130 -10.30 7.24 -4.34
CA VAL A 130 -10.14 6.08 -5.23
C VAL A 130 -8.93 5.27 -4.82
N ASN A 131 -8.97 3.95 -5.05
CA ASN A 131 -7.86 3.07 -4.71
C ASN A 131 -6.78 3.14 -5.79
N ILE A 132 -5.53 3.22 -5.35
CA ILE A 132 -4.34 3.17 -6.19
C ILE A 132 -3.58 1.89 -5.86
N ILE A 133 -3.32 1.07 -6.87
CA ILE A 133 -2.30 0.03 -6.82
C ILE A 133 -1.10 0.52 -7.63
N GLN A 134 0.03 0.68 -6.98
CA GLN A 134 1.27 1.12 -7.60
C GLN A 134 2.24 -0.05 -7.74
N ASN A 135 2.72 -0.30 -8.95
CA ASN A 135 3.80 -1.24 -9.26
C ASN A 135 5.02 -0.43 -9.71
N THR A 136 6.15 -0.58 -9.02
CA THR A 136 7.35 0.20 -9.28
C THR A 136 8.52 -0.72 -9.60
N THR A 137 9.13 -0.53 -10.76
CA THR A 137 10.38 -1.19 -11.15
C THR A 137 11.53 -0.17 -11.04
N PRO A 138 12.60 -0.47 -10.27
CA PRO A 138 13.79 0.37 -10.25
C PRO A 138 14.44 0.48 -11.62
N LEU A 139 14.91 1.68 -11.97
CA LEU A 139 15.64 1.96 -13.20
C LEU A 139 17.05 2.45 -12.94
N GLN A 140 17.26 3.21 -11.86
CA GLN A 140 18.59 3.68 -11.45
C GLN A 140 18.81 3.48 -9.97
N PHE A 141 20.07 3.27 -9.64
CA PHE A 141 20.55 3.00 -8.30
C PHE A 141 21.71 3.95 -7.98
N ASP A 142 21.88 4.25 -6.70
CA ASP A 142 23.06 4.97 -6.22
C ASP A 142 24.29 4.06 -6.06
N GLU A 143 25.39 4.61 -5.56
CA GLU A 143 26.64 3.89 -5.29
C GLU A 143 26.50 2.71 -4.30
N ASN A 144 25.45 2.71 -3.47
CA ASN A 144 25.14 1.64 -2.53
C ASN A 144 24.09 0.65 -3.08
N ASN A 145 23.81 0.70 -4.38
CA ASN A 145 22.78 -0.09 -5.06
C ASN A 145 21.38 0.09 -4.44
N LYS A 146 21.08 1.29 -3.93
CA LYS A 146 19.75 1.67 -3.46
C LYS A 146 18.96 2.30 -4.61
N PRO A 147 17.68 1.92 -4.81
CA PRO A 147 16.86 2.51 -5.87
C PRO A 147 16.63 4.01 -5.69
N ILE A 148 16.97 4.81 -6.71
CA ILE A 148 16.79 6.27 -6.72
C ILE A 148 15.81 6.76 -7.79
N ILE A 149 15.64 5.99 -8.87
CA ILE A 149 14.63 6.25 -9.90
C ILE A 149 13.85 4.99 -10.17
N GLY A 150 12.52 5.10 -10.19
CA GLY A 150 11.62 4.02 -10.49
C GLY A 150 10.62 4.39 -11.57
N MET A 151 10.33 3.44 -12.46
CA MET A 151 9.14 3.51 -13.30
C MET A 151 7.98 2.94 -12.51
N ALA A 152 7.01 3.80 -12.17
CA ALA A 152 5.82 3.43 -11.44
C ALA A 152 4.63 3.35 -12.41
N HIS A 153 3.95 2.21 -12.44
CA HIS A 153 2.66 2.00 -13.08
C HIS A 153 1.56 1.99 -12.02
N TYR A 154 0.52 2.75 -12.26
CA TYR A 154 -0.58 2.98 -11.32
C TYR A 154 -1.87 2.46 -11.93
N THR A 155 -2.56 1.61 -11.20
CA THR A 155 -3.92 1.18 -11.51
C THR A 155 -4.89 1.90 -10.59
N VAL A 156 -5.89 2.56 -11.17
CA VAL A 156 -6.93 3.28 -10.45
C VAL A 156 -8.19 2.42 -10.41
N LEU A 157 -8.63 2.09 -9.20
CA LEU A 157 -9.84 1.31 -8.96
C LEU A 157 -10.92 2.19 -8.30
N ASN A 158 -12.17 1.79 -8.46
CA ASN A 158 -13.30 2.53 -7.92
C ASN A 158 -13.27 2.62 -6.38
N SER A 159 -14.05 3.57 -5.86
CA SER A 159 -14.14 3.86 -4.42
C SER A 159 -14.97 2.86 -3.63
N GLU A 160 -15.67 1.94 -4.31
CA GLU A 160 -16.60 0.99 -3.69
C GLU A 160 -15.90 -0.23 -3.09
N THR A 161 -14.63 -0.43 -3.42
CA THR A 161 -13.84 -1.56 -2.93
C THR A 161 -12.97 -1.11 -1.76
N PHE A 162 -13.15 -1.71 -0.58
CA PHE A 162 -12.19 -1.56 0.50
C PHE A 162 -10.97 -2.44 0.24
N MET A 163 -9.76 -1.89 0.41
CA MET A 163 -8.51 -2.63 0.23
C MET A 163 -7.61 -2.44 1.45
N ASP A 164 -7.09 -3.53 1.97
CA ASP A 164 -6.05 -3.48 2.99
C ASP A 164 -4.78 -2.83 2.42
N ILE A 165 -4.04 -2.09 3.26
CA ILE A 165 -2.73 -1.55 2.87
C ILE A 165 -1.73 -2.71 2.86
N CYS A 166 -1.25 -3.06 1.68
CA CYS A 166 -0.32 -4.15 1.47
C CYS A 166 0.93 -3.66 0.74
N ALA A 167 2.05 -4.34 0.99
CA ALA A 167 3.30 -4.15 0.26
C ALA A 167 3.87 -5.51 -0.17
N THR A 168 4.38 -5.60 -1.40
CA THR A 168 5.00 -6.83 -1.92
C THR A 168 6.28 -6.53 -2.68
N ALA A 169 7.24 -7.44 -2.63
CA ALA A 169 8.40 -7.45 -3.51
C ALA A 169 8.41 -8.74 -4.32
N LYS A 170 8.43 -8.60 -5.64
CA LYS A 170 8.48 -9.72 -6.58
C LYS A 170 9.75 -9.67 -7.39
N ILE A 171 10.39 -10.81 -7.60
CA ILE A 171 11.54 -10.94 -8.51
C ILE A 171 11.09 -11.61 -9.80
N LEU A 172 11.62 -11.16 -10.94
CA LEU A 172 11.59 -11.95 -12.17
C LEU A 172 12.73 -12.97 -12.09
N ASN A 173 12.37 -14.23 -11.80
CA ASN A 173 13.34 -15.31 -11.63
C ASN A 173 13.95 -15.75 -12.97
N ASP A 174 14.92 -16.67 -12.92
CA ASP A 174 15.66 -17.11 -14.10
C ASP A 174 14.79 -17.89 -15.13
N ASN A 175 13.58 -18.32 -14.72
CA ASN A 175 12.59 -18.94 -15.59
C ASN A 175 11.64 -17.90 -16.23
N ASN A 176 11.89 -16.61 -16.05
CA ASN A 176 11.00 -15.51 -16.45
C ASN A 176 9.62 -15.55 -15.77
N GLU A 177 9.56 -16.06 -14.54
CA GLU A 177 8.35 -16.08 -13.73
C GLU A 177 8.47 -15.09 -12.57
N TYR A 178 7.36 -14.47 -12.20
CA TYR A 178 7.31 -13.60 -11.02
C TYR A 178 7.17 -14.43 -9.75
N GLU A 179 8.18 -14.35 -8.89
CA GLU A 179 8.20 -14.98 -7.58
C GLU A 179 8.07 -13.90 -6.49
N THR A 180 7.20 -14.13 -5.50
CA THR A 180 7.02 -13.19 -4.38
C THR A 180 8.03 -13.50 -3.28
N LEU A 181 8.98 -12.59 -3.05
CA LEU A 181 9.99 -12.72 -2.01
C LEU A 181 9.58 -12.05 -0.69
N TYR A 182 8.67 -11.07 -0.76
CA TYR A 182 8.16 -10.35 0.39
C TYR A 182 6.68 -10.02 0.22
N TYR A 183 5.92 -10.16 1.31
CA TYR A 183 4.53 -9.76 1.41
C TYR A 183 4.24 -9.28 2.83
N GLU A 184 3.60 -8.12 2.93
CA GLU A 184 3.11 -7.55 4.18
C GLU A 184 1.71 -6.98 3.99
N ASN A 185 0.84 -7.19 4.99
CA ASN A 185 -0.48 -6.57 5.08
C ASN A 185 -0.56 -5.78 6.41
N MET A 186 -0.59 -4.46 6.29
CA MET A 186 -0.56 -3.53 7.41
C MET A 186 -1.90 -3.39 8.12
N SER A 187 -3.01 -3.54 7.39
CA SER A 187 -4.36 -3.53 7.96
C SER A 187 -4.59 -4.73 8.89
N SER A 188 -3.95 -5.86 8.58
CA SER A 188 -3.99 -7.10 9.37
C SER A 188 -3.02 -7.07 10.55
N ALA A 189 -1.85 -6.44 10.41
CA ALA A 189 -0.80 -6.41 11.43
C ALA A 189 -1.24 -5.65 12.70
N ASN A 190 -2.00 -4.56 12.55
CA ASN A 190 -2.50 -3.78 13.69
C ASN A 190 -3.78 -4.35 14.32
N LEU A 191 -4.47 -5.28 13.64
CA LEU A 191 -5.75 -5.80 14.12
C LEU A 191 -5.59 -6.60 15.41
N LEU A 192 -4.50 -7.34 15.55
CA LEU A 192 -4.17 -8.07 16.78
C LEU A 192 -3.86 -7.12 17.94
N ASP A 193 -3.23 -5.98 17.70
CA ASP A 193 -2.87 -5.03 18.75
C ASP A 193 -4.08 -4.27 19.31
N VAL A 194 -5.14 -4.08 18.51
CA VAL A 194 -6.38 -3.40 18.92
C VAL A 194 -7.34 -4.34 19.67
N ILE A 195 -7.23 -5.65 19.46
CA ILE A 195 -8.06 -6.68 20.08
C ILE A 195 -7.40 -7.16 21.38
N SER A 196 -8.08 -6.96 22.50
CA SER A 196 -7.64 -7.46 23.81
C SER A 196 -7.61 -9.00 23.84
N ASN A 197 -6.80 -9.58 24.74
CA ASN A 197 -6.75 -11.04 24.92
C ASN A 197 -8.14 -11.67 25.10
N ARG A 198 -9.02 -10.99 25.85
CA ARG A 198 -10.39 -11.49 26.07
C ARG A 198 -11.25 -11.46 24.81
N GLU A 199 -11.09 -10.45 23.97
CA GLU A 199 -11.77 -10.36 22.69
C GLU A 199 -11.24 -11.41 21.70
N ARG A 200 -9.94 -11.75 21.74
CA ARG A 200 -9.37 -12.85 20.94
C ARG A 200 -10.00 -14.20 21.30
N ASP A 201 -10.17 -14.49 22.60
CA ASP A 201 -10.84 -15.72 23.04
C ASP A 201 -12.28 -15.82 22.50
N ILE A 202 -12.99 -14.69 22.51
CA ILE A 202 -14.37 -14.62 21.99
C ILE A 202 -14.39 -14.83 20.47
N ILE A 203 -13.47 -14.20 19.74
CA ILE A 203 -13.31 -14.38 18.28
C ILE A 203 -13.05 -15.85 17.93
N ARG A 204 -12.14 -16.53 18.64
CA ARG A 204 -11.86 -17.97 18.47
C ARG A 204 -13.11 -18.83 18.59
N LEU A 205 -13.93 -18.54 19.60
CA LEU A 205 -15.17 -19.30 19.83
C LEU A 205 -16.25 -18.98 18.79
N ILE A 206 -16.32 -17.74 18.29
CA ILE A 206 -17.24 -17.35 17.20
C ILE A 206 -16.87 -18.08 15.89
N ILE A 207 -15.59 -18.11 15.53
CA ILE A 207 -15.11 -18.76 14.30
C ILE A 207 -15.36 -20.27 14.33
N THR A 208 -15.28 -20.87 15.52
CA THR A 208 -15.61 -22.29 15.76
C THR A 208 -17.12 -22.53 15.92
N LYS A 209 -17.95 -21.57 15.53
CA LYS A 209 -19.42 -21.65 15.45
C LYS A 209 -20.14 -21.84 16.80
N ASN A 210 -19.55 -21.36 17.90
CA ASN A 210 -20.23 -21.39 19.20
C ASN A 210 -21.29 -20.28 19.28
N THR A 211 -22.43 -20.56 19.91
CA THR A 211 -23.48 -19.58 20.23
C THR A 211 -23.04 -18.65 21.37
N SER A 212 -23.71 -17.51 21.55
CA SER A 212 -23.39 -16.61 22.69
C SER A 212 -23.58 -17.28 24.04
N GLU A 213 -24.49 -18.25 24.16
CA GLU A 213 -24.70 -19.06 25.38
C GLU A 213 -23.55 -20.03 25.62
N GLU A 214 -23.09 -20.74 24.58
CA GLU A 214 -21.93 -21.63 24.67
C GLU A 214 -20.65 -20.87 25.01
N ILE A 215 -20.46 -19.68 24.41
CA ILE A 215 -19.33 -18.80 24.71
C ILE A 215 -19.39 -18.33 26.17
N ALA A 216 -20.56 -17.91 26.63
CA ALA A 216 -20.79 -17.48 28.01
C ALA A 216 -20.40 -18.58 29.00
N ASN A 217 -20.86 -19.81 28.75
CA ASN A 217 -20.53 -20.99 29.56
C ASN A 217 -19.03 -21.32 29.54
N LYS A 218 -18.41 -21.36 28.35
CA LYS A 218 -16.98 -21.70 28.19
C LYS A 218 -16.05 -20.68 28.85
N LEU A 219 -16.46 -19.41 28.83
CA LEU A 219 -15.65 -18.31 29.35
C LEU A 219 -16.06 -17.89 30.78
N ASN A 220 -17.05 -18.55 31.38
CA ASN A 220 -17.62 -18.28 32.69
C ASN A 220 -18.03 -16.80 32.88
N ILE A 221 -18.78 -16.25 31.91
CA ILE A 221 -19.31 -14.88 31.92
C ILE A 221 -20.78 -14.87 31.49
N SER A 222 -21.49 -13.76 31.69
CA SER A 222 -22.88 -13.65 31.24
C SER A 222 -22.97 -13.53 29.71
N VAL A 223 -24.09 -13.99 29.14
CA VAL A 223 -24.43 -13.79 27.72
C VAL A 223 -24.43 -12.30 27.35
N HIS A 224 -24.86 -11.44 28.27
CA HIS A 224 -24.84 -9.98 28.07
C HIS A 224 -23.40 -9.44 27.91
N THR A 225 -22.46 -9.96 28.70
CA THR A 225 -21.03 -9.64 28.60
C THR A 225 -20.46 -10.10 27.25
N VAL A 226 -20.82 -11.31 26.80
CA VAL A 226 -20.43 -11.80 25.46
C VAL A 226 -20.95 -10.87 24.36
N ASN A 227 -22.23 -10.49 24.39
CA ASN A 227 -22.82 -9.60 23.39
C ASN A 227 -22.16 -8.22 23.39
N THR A 228 -21.76 -7.72 24.56
CA THR A 228 -21.01 -6.46 24.68
C THR A 228 -19.65 -6.56 24.02
N HIS A 229 -18.89 -7.63 24.28
CA HIS A 229 -17.62 -7.88 23.60
C HIS A 229 -17.79 -8.00 22.08
N ARG A 230 -18.81 -8.72 21.60
CA ARG A 230 -19.10 -8.85 20.16
C ARG A 230 -19.31 -7.50 19.49
N ARG A 231 -20.12 -6.62 20.11
CA ARG A 231 -20.33 -5.26 19.61
C ARG A 231 -19.03 -4.45 19.58
N ASN A 232 -18.21 -4.56 20.63
CA ASN A 232 -16.93 -3.86 20.71
C ASN A 232 -15.94 -4.37 19.65
N ILE A 233 -15.88 -5.69 19.44
CA ILE A 233 -15.07 -6.31 18.39
C ILE A 233 -15.49 -5.79 17.01
N LEU A 234 -16.77 -5.88 16.66
CA LEU A 234 -17.28 -5.39 15.38
C LEU A 234 -16.95 -3.90 15.15
N LYS A 235 -17.16 -3.06 16.19
CA LYS A 235 -16.82 -1.64 16.13
C LYS A 235 -15.32 -1.39 15.96
N LYS A 236 -14.46 -2.11 16.69
CA LYS A 236 -13.00 -1.99 16.62
C LYS A 236 -12.46 -2.41 15.26
N LEU A 237 -13.08 -3.42 14.66
CA LEU A 237 -12.68 -3.96 13.36
C LEU A 237 -13.34 -3.26 12.18
N ASN A 238 -14.26 -2.32 12.45
CA ASN A 238 -15.11 -1.69 11.44
C ASN A 238 -15.81 -2.72 10.53
N ILE A 239 -16.37 -3.76 11.15
CA ILE A 239 -17.10 -4.85 10.49
C ILE A 239 -18.57 -4.77 10.91
N ASP A 240 -19.48 -4.92 9.95
CA ASP A 240 -20.91 -4.69 10.18
C ASP A 240 -21.63 -5.94 10.70
N SER A 241 -21.07 -7.14 10.50
CA SER A 241 -21.73 -8.38 10.90
C SER A 241 -20.79 -9.47 11.45
N THR A 242 -21.37 -10.38 12.24
CA THR A 242 -20.67 -11.60 12.68
C THR A 242 -20.29 -12.47 11.47
N PHE A 243 -21.08 -12.47 10.41
CA PHE A 243 -20.79 -13.27 9.22
C PHE A 243 -19.50 -12.78 8.54
N GLU A 244 -19.38 -11.47 8.34
CA GLU A 244 -18.15 -10.84 7.84
C GLU A 244 -16.96 -11.10 8.75
N LEU A 245 -17.14 -11.02 10.07
CA LEU A 245 -16.10 -11.34 11.05
C LEU A 245 -15.56 -12.77 10.86
N VAL A 246 -16.45 -13.75 10.69
CA VAL A 246 -16.06 -15.15 10.47
C VAL A 246 -15.34 -15.31 9.14
N ASN A 247 -15.82 -14.67 8.07
CA ASN A 247 -15.18 -14.74 6.75
C ASN A 247 -13.78 -14.09 6.76
N TYR A 248 -13.66 -12.94 7.41
CA TYR A 248 -12.42 -12.20 7.57
C TYR A 248 -11.31 -13.05 8.19
N PHE A 249 -11.60 -13.71 9.31
CA PHE A 249 -10.61 -14.55 10.00
C PHE A 249 -10.39 -15.93 9.37
N LYS A 250 -11.35 -16.46 8.62
CA LYS A 250 -11.13 -17.67 7.81
C LYS A 250 -10.12 -17.43 6.69
N ASN A 251 -10.16 -16.25 6.06
CA ASN A 251 -9.24 -15.88 5.00
C ASN A 251 -7.87 -15.43 5.55
N ASN A 252 -7.79 -15.15 6.85
CA ASN A 252 -6.57 -14.72 7.54
C ASN A 252 -6.30 -15.55 8.81
N PRO A 253 -6.05 -16.88 8.69
CA PRO A 253 -5.94 -17.77 9.85
C PRO A 253 -4.76 -17.46 10.77
N LYS A 254 -3.79 -16.65 10.33
CA LYS A 254 -2.64 -16.20 11.13
C LYS A 254 -3.02 -15.12 12.17
N LEU A 255 -4.24 -14.56 12.11
CA LEU A 255 -4.69 -13.46 12.97
C LEU A 255 -5.46 -13.90 14.22
N VAL A 256 -5.55 -15.21 14.51
CA VAL A 256 -6.31 -15.76 15.64
C VAL A 256 -5.55 -16.85 16.35
#